data_AF-A0A363TVP0-F1
#
_entry.id   AF-A0A363TVP0-F1
#
_cell.length_a   1.000
_cell.length_b   1.000
_cell.length_c   1.000
_cell.angle_alpha   90.00
_cell.angle_beta   90.00
_cell.angle_gamma   90.00
#
_symmetry.space_group_name_H-M   'P 1'
#
loop_
_entity.id
_entity.type
_entity.pdbx_description
1 polymer ?
#
loop_
_entity_poly.entity_id
_entity_poly.type
_entity_poly.pdbx_seq_one_letter_code
_entity_poly.pdbx_strand_id
1 'polypeptide(L)'
;MNLLLLYPRFPETFWSFRYALPFLGKRSAYPPLGLLTVSALLPAHWKRRLVDLNIEQLNDADLKWADVVFASAMLVQAPSLATALARCRMAGVRTVIGG
;
A
#
# COMPACT_ATOMS: atom_id res chain seq x y z
N MET A 1 -3.47 18.53 -2.78
CA MET A 1 -2.39 17.54 -2.77
C MET A 1 -2.96 16.17 -3.12
N ASN A 2 -2.23 15.41 -3.91
CA ASN A 2 -2.52 14.03 -4.31
C ASN A 2 -1.75 13.08 -3.39
N LEU A 3 -2.48 12.35 -2.56
CA LEU A 3 -1.94 11.36 -1.64
C LEU A 3 -2.15 9.95 -2.21
N LEU A 4 -1.04 9.22 -2.36
CA LEU A 4 -1.06 7.80 -2.64
C LEU A 4 -0.85 7.02 -1.34
N LEU A 5 -1.84 6.24 -0.93
CA LEU A 5 -1.76 5.28 0.15
C LEU A 5 -1.26 3.96 -0.43
N LEU A 6 -0.14 3.44 0.07
CA LEU A 6 0.51 2.26 -0.46
C LEU A 6 0.58 1.18 0.63
N TYR A 7 -0.04 0.03 0.36
CA TYR A 7 0.06 -1.14 1.24
C TYR A 7 0.85 -2.27 0.58
N PRO A 8 1.99 -2.68 1.14
CA PRO A 8 2.84 -3.70 0.52
C PRO A 8 2.19 -5.09 0.50
N ARG A 9 2.78 -5.99 -0.27
CA ARG A 9 2.28 -7.35 -0.42
C ARG A 9 2.75 -8.24 0.74
N PHE A 10 1.85 -9.08 1.24
CA PHE A 10 2.22 -10.19 2.12
C PHE A 10 3.02 -11.24 1.34
N PRO A 11 4.17 -11.70 1.85
CA PRO A 11 4.80 -12.88 1.30
C PRO A 11 3.92 -14.12 1.54
N GLU A 12 4.20 -15.18 0.80
CA GLU A 12 3.54 -16.47 1.01
C GLU A 12 3.91 -17.00 2.39
N THR A 13 2.92 -17.02 3.28
CA THR A 13 3.05 -17.49 4.66
C THR A 13 1.76 -18.19 5.06
N PHE A 14 1.81 -18.95 6.16
CA PHE A 14 0.61 -19.55 6.76
C PHE A 14 -0.53 -18.53 6.93
N TRP A 15 -0.21 -17.33 7.42
CA TRP A 15 -1.18 -16.25 7.68
C TRP A 15 -1.64 -15.49 6.43
N SER A 16 -0.94 -15.62 5.29
CA SER A 16 -1.39 -14.98 4.05
C SER A 16 -2.66 -15.60 3.47
N PHE A 17 -2.97 -16.85 3.88
CA PHE A 17 -4.08 -17.65 3.35
C PHE A 17 -4.14 -17.71 1.83
N ARG A 18 -3.01 -17.53 1.14
CA ARG A 18 -2.95 -17.36 -0.33
C ARG A 18 -3.72 -18.42 -1.10
N TYR A 19 -3.63 -19.68 -0.66
CA TYR A 19 -4.27 -20.81 -1.31
C TYR A 19 -5.71 -21.05 -0.84
N ALA A 20 -6.09 -20.55 0.34
CA ALA A 20 -7.42 -20.74 0.90
C ALA A 20 -8.42 -19.65 0.46
N LEU A 21 -7.96 -18.40 0.32
CA LEU A 21 -8.82 -17.25 -0.02
C LEU A 21 -9.58 -17.37 -1.34
N PRO A 22 -9.06 -18.00 -2.42
CA PRO A 22 -9.81 -18.20 -3.65
C PRO A 22 -11.11 -18.98 -3.45
N PHE A 23 -11.14 -19.97 -2.54
CA PHE A 23 -12.35 -20.72 -2.21
C PHE A 23 -13.44 -19.86 -1.55
N LEU A 24 -13.05 -18.72 -0.98
CA LEU A 24 -13.94 -17.74 -0.36
C LEU A 24 -14.25 -16.54 -1.29
N GLY A 25 -13.74 -16.57 -2.53
CA GLY A 25 -13.85 -15.44 -3.46
C GLY A 25 -13.13 -14.17 -2.97
N LYS A 26 -12.08 -14.31 -2.15
CA LYS A 26 -11.30 -13.21 -1.59
C LYS A 26 -9.88 -13.19 -2.18
N ARG A 27 -9.28 -11.99 -2.23
CA ARG A 27 -7.91 -11.78 -2.73
C ARG A 27 -6.89 -11.44 -1.63
N SER A 28 -7.35 -10.87 -0.51
CA SER A 28 -6.54 -10.55 0.66
C SER A 28 -7.35 -10.82 1.92
N ALA A 29 -6.70 -11.32 2.98
CA ALA A 29 -7.30 -11.52 4.29
C ALA A 29 -7.31 -10.24 5.13
N TYR A 30 -6.36 -9.33 4.88
CA TYR A 30 -6.09 -8.18 5.74
C TYR A 30 -6.23 -6.88 4.94
N PRO A 31 -7.22 -6.04 5.25
CA PRO A 31 -7.29 -4.70 4.70
C PRO A 31 -6.25 -3.78 5.39
N PRO A 32 -5.78 -2.72 4.70
CA PRO A 32 -4.84 -1.75 5.26
C PRO A 32 -5.51 -0.76 6.24
N LEU A 33 -6.17 -1.28 7.28
CA LEU A 33 -7.08 -0.51 8.13
C LEU A 33 -6.39 0.68 8.81
N GLY A 34 -5.20 0.48 9.39
CA GLY A 34 -4.45 1.56 10.04
C GLY A 34 -4.13 2.72 9.08
N LEU A 35 -3.73 2.40 7.86
CA LEU A 35 -3.44 3.39 6.81
C LEU A 35 -4.69 4.15 6.38
N LEU A 36 -5.84 3.46 6.25
CA LEU A 36 -7.12 4.09 5.92
C LEU A 36 -7.64 4.99 7.05
N THR A 37 -7.46 4.59 8.31
CA THR A 37 -7.80 5.42 9.47
C THR A 37 -6.99 6.71 9.48
N VAL A 38 -5.67 6.63 9.27
CA VAL A 38 -4.83 7.83 9.15
C VAL A 38 -5.27 8.69 7.97
N SER A 39 -5.63 8.08 6.84
CA SER A 39 -6.12 8.83 5.67
C SER A 39 -7.36 9.66 5.99
N ALA A 40 -8.26 9.16 6.84
CA ALA A 40 -9.46 9.89 7.24
C ALA A 40 -9.15 11.15 8.06
N LEU A 41 -8.03 11.19 8.79
CA LEU A 41 -7.60 12.33 9.61
C LEU A 41 -6.94 13.45 8.81
N LEU A 42 -6.60 13.21 7.54
CA LEU A 42 -5.96 14.19 6.68
C LEU A 42 -6.97 15.19 6.10
N PRO A 43 -6.52 16.38 5.65
CA PRO A 43 -7.42 17.41 5.12
C PRO A 43 -8.37 16.87 4.05
N ALA A 44 -9.65 17.23 4.15
CA ALA A 44 -10.70 16.71 3.26
C ALA A 44 -10.48 17.03 1.78
N HIS A 45 -9.81 18.15 1.47
CA HIS A 45 -9.53 18.59 0.10
C HIS A 45 -8.37 17.83 -0.58
N TRP A 46 -7.68 16.92 0.12
CA TRP A 46 -6.65 16.08 -0.50
C TRP A 46 -7.29 14.98 -1.33
N LYS A 47 -6.83 14.82 -2.57
CA LYS A 47 -7.23 13.70 -3.43
C LYS A 47 -6.48 12.45 -2.97
N ARG A 48 -7.19 11.34 -2.80
CA ARG A 48 -6.65 10.11 -2.19
C ARG A 48 -6.79 8.96 -3.17
N ARG A 49 -5.75 8.15 -3.30
CA ARG A 49 -5.79 6.85 -3.98
C ARG A 49 -5.17 5.80 -3.06
N LEU A 50 -5.77 4.62 -3.03
CA LEU A 50 -5.18 3.45 -2.39
C LEU A 50 -4.62 2.55 -3.49
N VAL A 51 -3.40 2.05 -3.25
CA VAL A 51 -2.81 0.93 -3.97
C VAL A 51 -2.47 -0.14 -2.95
N ASP A 52 -3.26 -1.22 -2.94
CA ASP A 52 -2.99 -2.40 -2.12
C ASP A 52 -2.33 -3.49 -2.97
N LEU A 53 -1.03 -3.69 -2.77
CA LEU A 53 -0.23 -4.64 -3.55
C LEU A 53 -0.64 -6.09 -3.39
N ASN A 54 -1.53 -6.41 -2.44
CA ASN A 54 -2.12 -7.74 -2.29
C ASN A 54 -3.19 -8.03 -3.35
N ILE A 55 -3.80 -6.99 -3.94
CA ILE A 55 -4.91 -7.15 -4.90
C ILE A 55 -4.66 -6.47 -6.24
N GLU A 56 -3.71 -5.54 -6.31
CA GLU A 56 -3.34 -4.83 -7.54
C GLU A 56 -1.83 -4.55 -7.61
N GLN A 57 -1.39 -3.84 -8.65
CA GLN A 57 0.01 -3.47 -8.85
C GLN A 57 0.18 -1.96 -8.72
N LEU A 58 1.35 -1.52 -8.21
CA LEU A 58 1.76 -0.13 -8.27
C LEU A 58 2.25 0.21 -9.67
N ASN A 59 1.58 1.15 -10.34
CA ASN A 59 1.96 1.58 -11.69
C ASN A 59 2.73 2.91 -11.64
N ASP A 60 3.52 3.18 -12.67
CA ASP A 60 4.26 4.44 -12.75
C ASP A 60 3.33 5.65 -12.87
N ALA A 61 2.11 5.45 -13.39
CA ALA A 61 1.08 6.49 -13.41
C ALA A 61 0.61 6.88 -12.00
N ASP A 62 0.60 5.94 -11.04
CA ASP A 62 0.24 6.22 -9.65
C ASP A 62 1.31 7.09 -8.99
N LEU A 63 2.58 6.76 -9.23
CA LEU A 63 3.73 7.50 -8.72
C LEU A 63 3.84 8.90 -9.33
N LYS A 64 3.61 9.03 -10.64
CA LYS A 64 3.59 10.34 -11.33
C LYS A 64 2.44 11.23 -10.88
N TRP A 65 1.33 10.64 -10.47
CA TRP A 65 0.15 11.38 -10.00
C TRP A 65 0.32 11.90 -8.57
N ALA A 66 1.12 11.22 -7.74
CA ALA A 66 1.23 11.49 -6.32
C ALA A 66 2.20 12.63 -6.00
N ASP A 67 1.76 13.55 -5.12
CA ASP A 67 2.65 14.54 -4.49
C ASP A 67 3.38 13.92 -3.29
N VAL A 68 2.73 12.95 -2.63
CA VAL A 68 3.27 12.22 -1.47
C VAL A 68 2.72 10.80 -1.43
N VAL A 69 3.54 9.85 -1.00
CA VAL A 69 3.16 8.46 -0.75
C VAL A 69 3.18 8.17 0.75
N PHE A 70 2.07 7.71 1.31
CA PHE A 70 2.02 7.19 2.68
C PHE A 70 2.00 5.67 2.60
N ALA A 71 2.95 5.02 3.26
CA ALA A 71 3.04 3.57 3.31
C ALA A 71 2.88 3.05 4.75
N SER A 72 2.17 1.94 4.88
CA SER A 72 2.10 1.17 6.12
C SER A 72 2.35 -0.29 5.84
N ALA A 73 3.00 -0.99 6.76
CA ALA A 73 3.40 -2.37 6.57
C ALA A 73 3.56 -3.08 7.90
N MET A 74 3.33 -4.39 7.89
CA MET A 74 3.74 -5.31 8.96
C MET A 74 5.20 -5.74 8.74
N LEU A 75 5.88 -6.21 9.80
CA LEU A 75 7.28 -6.65 9.73
C LEU A 75 7.54 -7.65 8.60
N VAL A 76 6.61 -8.60 8.40
CA VAL A 76 6.70 -9.64 7.36
C VAL A 76 6.66 -9.07 5.93
N GLN A 77 6.13 -7.86 5.75
CA GLN A 77 6.05 -7.17 4.47
C GLN A 77 7.29 -6.31 4.16
N ALA A 78 8.29 -6.27 5.04
CA ALA A 78 9.48 -5.43 4.88
C ALA A 78 10.17 -5.57 3.51
N PRO A 79 10.34 -6.77 2.91
CA PRO A 79 10.94 -6.90 1.58
C PRO A 79 10.07 -6.26 0.47
N SER A 80 8.75 -6.42 0.55
CA SER A 80 7.82 -5.79 -0.40
C SER A 80 7.81 -4.28 -0.23
N LEU A 81 7.85 -3.78 1.01
CA LEU A 81 7.92 -2.35 1.30
C LEU A 81 9.20 -1.75 0.72
N ALA A 82 10.37 -2.37 0.96
CA ALA A 82 11.65 -1.90 0.45
C ALA A 82 11.66 -1.76 -1.08
N THR A 83 11.11 -2.76 -1.78
CA THR A 83 10.96 -2.74 -3.25
C THR A 83 10.09 -1.57 -3.72
N ALA A 84 8.96 -1.34 -3.03
CA ALA A 84 8.06 -0.26 -3.41
C ALA A 84 8.63 1.13 -3.10
N LEU A 85 9.32 1.29 -1.97
CA LEU A 85 10.02 2.53 -1.60
C LEU A 85 11.17 2.85 -2.57
N ALA A 86 11.88 1.84 -3.08
CA ALA A 86 12.89 2.04 -4.12
C ALA A 86 12.26 2.64 -5.38
N ARG A 87 11.08 2.16 -5.80
CA ARG A 87 10.33 2.74 -6.93
C ARG A 87 9.87 4.17 -6.64
N CYS A 88 9.34 4.45 -5.45
CA CYS A 88 8.98 5.81 -5.05
C CYS A 88 10.19 6.76 -5.11
N ARG A 89 11.35 6.31 -4.62
CA ARG A 89 12.60 7.07 -4.67
C ARG A 89 13.04 7.36 -6.09
N MET A 90 13.01 6.37 -6.99
CA MET A 90 13.33 6.56 -8.40
C MET A 90 12.38 7.54 -9.10
N ALA A 91 11.10 7.55 -8.71
CA ALA A 91 10.11 8.49 -9.22
C ALA A 91 10.21 9.90 -8.60
N GLY A 92 11.09 10.12 -7.61
CA GLY A 92 11.27 11.41 -6.96
C GLY A 92 10.13 11.84 -6.03
N VAL A 93 9.22 10.92 -5.68
CA VAL A 93 8.08 11.24 -4.80
C VAL A 93 8.44 11.05 -3.33
N ARG A 94 8.01 12.00 -2.48
CA ARG A 94 8.26 11.95 -1.03
C ARG A 94 7.45 10.81 -0.40
N THR A 95 8.10 10.02 0.46
CA THR A 95 7.48 8.90 1.17
C THR A 95 7.39 9.17 2.67
N VAL A 96 6.24 8.87 3.28
CA VAL A 96 6.02 8.84 4.73
C VAL A 96 5.66 7.42 5.12
N ILE A 97 6.30 6.87 6.15
CA ILE A 97 6.12 5.48 6.57
C ILE A 97 5.65 5.47 8.02
N GLY A 98 4.62 4.68 8.32
CA GLY A 98 4.14 4.45 9.67
C GLY A 98 3.35 3.14 9.75
N GLY A 99 3.29 2.54 10.93
CA GLY A 99 2.68 1.23 11.12
C GLY A 99 3.00 0.70 12.51
#